data_AF-A0A1L9AUT3-F1
#
_entry.id   AF-A0A1L9AUT3-F1
#
_cell.length_a   1.000
_cell.length_b   1.000
_cell.length_c   1.000
_cell.angle_alpha   90.00
_cell.angle_beta   90.00
_cell.angle_gamma   90.00
#
_symmetry.space_group_name_H-M   'P 1'
#
loop_
_entity.id
_entity.type
_entity.pdbx_description
1 polymer ?
#
loop_
_entity_poly.entity_id
_entity_poly.type
_entity_poly.pdbx_seq_one_letter_code
_entity_poly.pdbx_strand_id
1 'polypeptide(L)'
;MEHLLAWALTTLAASLYLLLYLSYYRAAGLNRQEVLALIEKADRGMFCRQNASTMFDIKYASRAYVLPLFLSSTVTFFGVLAGFVKAGHSPLPVELTPLFNKLPPTFFAGFAGAFLSGSWELIRRHRRLEFSPDVLHRMWHSLLAAPLTATLLSAAFKEDVALLVALGVGATPWRELIDLVSERARGVLKLTDSRAQEEAPTLHHLQGMTRELIHRFKEEEITSIEHLAYANPINLLLMSNVNWFRLLDLINQALLHCYLGEKCESLRPFGIRGAIEATELWTRATQGTQEERVKAMEVLNEVAKTLGLPAPAIQNLMTVLQEEPQVVFLRGLGGCLRG
;
A
#
# COMPACT_ATOMS: atom_id res chain seq x y z
N MET A 1 44.07 9.60 5.07
CA MET A 1 42.78 10.12 5.62
C MET A 1 41.65 9.88 4.64
N GLU A 2 41.82 10.20 3.35
CA GLU A 2 40.80 10.02 2.30
C GLU A 2 40.25 8.58 2.19
N HIS A 3 41.11 7.56 2.20
CA HIS A 3 40.66 6.17 2.13
C HIS A 3 39.79 5.75 3.32
N LEU A 4 40.09 6.24 4.53
CA LEU A 4 39.27 5.96 5.72
C LEU A 4 37.90 6.62 5.61
N LEU A 5 37.84 7.83 5.07
CA LEU A 5 36.58 8.52 4.82
C LEU A 5 35.72 7.77 3.79
N ALA A 6 36.32 7.28 2.70
CA ALA A 6 35.61 6.48 1.69
C ALA A 6 35.02 5.19 2.28
N TRP A 7 35.79 4.47 3.12
CA TRP A 7 35.27 3.30 3.83
C TRP A 7 34.12 3.66 4.78
N ALA A 8 34.27 4.73 5.56
CA ALA A 8 33.25 5.18 6.51
C ALA A 8 31.94 5.58 5.81
N LEU A 9 32.01 6.31 4.70
CA LEU A 9 30.82 6.71 3.94
C LEU A 9 30.14 5.54 3.24
N THR A 10 30.92 4.61 2.68
CA THR A 10 30.38 3.41 2.01
C THR A 10 29.65 2.50 3.02
N THR A 11 30.27 2.27 4.18
CA THR A 11 29.67 1.48 5.26
C THR A 11 28.44 2.17 5.85
N LEU A 12 28.48 3.49 6.04
CA LEU A 12 27.34 4.26 6.52
C LEU A 12 26.14 4.12 5.56
N ALA A 13 26.36 4.31 4.26
CA ALA A 13 25.31 4.18 3.24
C ALA A 13 24.68 2.78 3.24
N ALA A 14 25.49 1.72 3.35
CA ALA A 14 24.99 0.35 3.45
C ALA A 14 24.26 0.07 4.78
N SER A 15 24.70 0.68 5.89
CA SER A 15 24.08 0.48 7.21
C SER A 15 22.68 1.08 7.34
N LEU A 16 22.32 2.02 6.46
CA LEU A 16 21.02 2.71 6.47
C LEU A 16 19.84 1.74 6.54
N TYR A 17 19.86 0.65 5.75
CA TYR A 17 18.77 -0.33 5.71
C TYR A 17 18.62 -1.07 7.04
N LEU A 18 19.73 -1.45 7.67
CA LEU A 18 19.73 -2.13 8.96
C LEU A 18 19.23 -1.18 10.06
N LEU A 19 19.69 0.08 10.06
CA LEU A 19 19.26 1.07 11.03
C LEU A 19 17.75 1.36 10.93
N LEU A 20 17.24 1.53 9.70
CA LEU A 20 15.80 1.71 9.46
C LEU A 20 14.99 0.49 9.88
N TYR A 21 15.48 -0.72 9.59
CA TYR A 21 14.83 -1.96 10.02
C TYR A 21 14.79 -2.11 11.54
N LEU A 22 15.89 -1.85 12.25
CA LEU A 22 15.93 -1.93 13.71
C LEU A 22 14.99 -0.90 14.35
N SER A 23 14.97 0.33 13.82
CA SER A 23 14.02 1.37 14.23
C SER A 23 12.58 0.91 14.00
N TYR A 24 12.31 0.37 12.81
CA TYR A 24 10.97 -0.10 12.42
C TYR A 24 10.50 -1.25 13.30
N TYR A 25 11.35 -2.25 13.54
CA TYR A 25 11.01 -3.42 14.33
C TYR A 25 10.53 -3.04 15.75
N ARG A 26 11.19 -2.04 16.35
CA ARG A 26 10.76 -1.48 17.64
C ARG A 26 9.39 -0.80 17.55
N ALA A 27 9.19 0.06 16.55
CA ALA A 27 7.93 0.78 16.38
C ALA A 27 6.75 -0.15 16.03
N ALA A 28 6.98 -1.13 15.16
CA ALA A 28 6.01 -2.16 14.80
C ALA A 28 5.61 -3.03 16.00
N GLY A 29 6.55 -3.31 16.92
CA GLY A 29 6.26 -3.99 18.18
C GLY A 29 5.29 -3.24 19.08
N LEU A 30 5.37 -1.90 19.13
CA LEU A 30 4.42 -1.07 19.87
C LEU A 30 3.04 -1.07 19.20
N ASN A 31 3.00 -0.87 17.87
CA ASN A 31 1.74 -0.91 17.10
C ASN A 31 1.04 -2.27 17.22
N ARG A 32 1.81 -3.37 17.30
CA ARG A 32 1.28 -4.72 17.56
C ARG A 32 0.47 -4.75 18.86
N GLN A 33 1.01 -4.17 19.94
CA GLN A 33 0.34 -4.18 21.24
C GLN A 33 -0.95 -3.37 21.21
N GLU A 34 -0.95 -2.22 20.53
CA GLU A 34 -2.16 -1.40 20.34
C GLU A 34 -3.24 -2.15 19.57
N VAL A 35 -2.88 -2.78 18.44
CA VAL A 35 -3.83 -3.57 17.64
C VAL A 35 -4.36 -4.76 18.43
N LEU A 36 -3.51 -5.50 19.13
CA LEU A 36 -3.95 -6.62 19.96
C LEU A 36 -4.88 -6.15 21.10
N ALA A 37 -4.62 -4.99 21.70
CA ALA A 37 -5.50 -4.42 22.72
C ALA A 37 -6.85 -3.98 22.13
N LEU A 38 -6.88 -3.44 20.90
CA LEU A 38 -8.13 -3.13 20.20
C LEU A 38 -8.92 -4.40 19.88
N ILE A 39 -8.26 -5.46 19.43
CA ILE A 39 -8.90 -6.76 19.17
C ILE A 39 -9.41 -7.37 20.48
N GLU A 40 -8.65 -7.28 21.57
CA GLU A 40 -9.06 -7.79 22.90
C GLU A 40 -10.27 -7.03 23.46
N LYS A 41 -10.37 -5.72 23.20
CA LYS A 41 -11.60 -4.96 23.52
C LYS A 41 -12.77 -5.32 22.60
N ALA A 42 -12.49 -5.55 21.33
CA ALA A 42 -13.51 -5.89 20.34
C ALA A 42 -14.05 -7.32 20.51
N ASP A 43 -13.26 -8.24 21.04
CA ASP A 43 -13.57 -9.67 21.09
C ASP A 43 -14.06 -10.10 22.48
N ARG A 44 -15.22 -10.78 22.53
CA ARG A 44 -15.62 -11.61 23.69
C ARG A 44 -15.15 -13.07 23.54
N GLY A 45 -14.53 -13.43 22.42
CA GLY A 45 -14.03 -14.76 22.09
C GLY A 45 -12.51 -14.87 22.13
N MET A 46 -12.00 -16.11 22.16
CA MET A 46 -10.56 -16.40 22.19
C MET A 46 -9.97 -16.56 20.77
N PHE A 47 -10.82 -16.73 19.76
CA PHE A 47 -10.45 -17.16 18.41
C PHE A 47 -9.79 -16.04 17.58
N CYS A 48 -10.20 -14.77 17.73
CA CYS A 48 -9.59 -13.69 16.93
C CYS A 48 -8.18 -13.34 17.41
N ARG A 49 -7.90 -13.47 18.72
CA ARG A 49 -6.59 -13.14 19.30
C ARG A 49 -5.47 -14.03 18.76
N GLN A 50 -5.65 -15.35 18.77
CA GLN A 50 -4.62 -16.30 18.34
C GLN A 50 -4.34 -16.19 16.83
N ASN A 51 -5.39 -15.94 16.03
CA ASN A 51 -5.23 -15.72 14.60
C ASN A 51 -4.50 -14.39 14.31
N ALA A 52 -4.85 -13.30 15.01
CA ALA A 52 -4.21 -12.01 14.83
C ALA A 52 -2.72 -12.02 15.19
N SER A 53 -2.32 -12.66 16.29
CA SER A 53 -0.91 -12.78 16.66
C SER A 53 -0.12 -13.60 15.63
N THR A 54 -0.70 -14.71 15.16
CA THR A 54 -0.08 -15.58 14.15
C THR A 54 0.10 -14.84 12.83
N MET A 55 -0.91 -14.10 12.38
CA MET A 55 -0.81 -13.27 11.18
C MET A 55 0.24 -12.17 11.31
N PHE A 56 0.35 -11.54 12.50
CA PHE A 56 1.42 -10.58 12.77
C PHE A 56 2.78 -11.25 12.67
N ASP A 57 2.96 -12.43 13.26
CA ASP A 57 4.24 -13.14 13.23
C ASP A 57 4.61 -13.60 11.81
N ILE A 58 3.63 -13.93 10.97
CA ILE A 58 3.84 -14.23 9.54
C ILE A 58 4.24 -12.97 8.77
N LYS A 59 3.49 -11.86 8.88
CA LYS A 59 3.77 -10.62 8.12
C LYS A 59 5.07 -9.95 8.56
N TYR A 60 5.35 -9.94 9.86
CA TYR A 60 6.52 -9.30 10.46
C TYR A 60 7.62 -10.31 10.82
N ALA A 61 7.62 -11.48 10.19
CA ALA A 61 8.64 -12.50 10.39
C ALA A 61 10.03 -11.90 10.12
N SER A 62 10.84 -11.78 11.18
CA SER A 62 12.19 -11.20 11.09
C SER A 62 13.05 -11.90 10.03
N ARG A 63 12.83 -13.20 9.83
CA ARG A 63 13.50 -14.01 8.81
C ARG A 63 13.25 -13.53 7.38
N ALA A 64 12.06 -12.98 7.09
CA ALA A 64 11.74 -12.47 5.76
C ALA A 64 12.56 -11.23 5.37
N TYR A 65 13.10 -10.50 6.35
CA TYR A 65 13.92 -9.30 6.11
C TYR A 65 15.39 -9.61 5.86
N VAL A 66 15.90 -10.77 6.30
CA VAL A 66 17.34 -11.08 6.28
C VAL A 66 17.91 -10.99 4.86
N LEU A 67 17.27 -11.68 3.90
CA LEU A 67 17.72 -11.70 2.52
C LEU A 67 17.66 -10.31 1.86
N PRO A 68 16.53 -9.58 1.83
CA PRO A 68 16.48 -8.30 1.15
C PRO A 68 17.30 -7.21 1.84
N LEU A 69 17.48 -7.26 3.17
CA LEU A 69 18.43 -6.37 3.86
C LEU A 69 19.86 -6.65 3.40
N PHE A 70 20.27 -7.92 3.39
CA PHE A 70 21.60 -8.30 2.94
C PHE A 70 21.87 -7.85 1.49
N LEU A 71 20.92 -8.10 0.58
CA LEU A 71 21.06 -7.71 -0.82
C LEU A 71 21.10 -6.18 -0.99
N SER A 72 20.19 -5.44 -0.33
CA SER A 72 20.16 -3.97 -0.42
C SER A 72 21.44 -3.33 0.10
N SER A 73 21.93 -3.79 1.27
CA SER A 73 23.18 -3.33 1.85
C SER A 73 24.37 -3.66 0.95
N THR A 74 24.42 -4.88 0.39
CA THR A 74 25.52 -5.34 -0.48
C THR A 74 25.58 -4.54 -1.78
N VAL A 75 24.45 -4.40 -2.49
CA VAL A 75 24.39 -3.62 -3.73
C VAL A 75 24.75 -2.15 -3.48
N THR A 76 24.26 -1.58 -2.38
CA THR A 76 24.59 -0.20 -2.00
C THR A 76 26.07 -0.03 -1.71
N PHE A 77 26.63 -0.94 -0.91
CA PHE A 77 28.05 -0.94 -0.57
C PHE A 77 28.93 -0.97 -1.82
N PHE A 78 28.71 -1.92 -2.73
CA PHE A 78 29.51 -2.03 -3.94
C PHE A 78 29.29 -0.88 -4.93
N GLY A 79 28.06 -0.37 -5.05
CA GLY A 79 27.77 0.76 -5.94
C GLY A 79 28.40 2.08 -5.47
N VAL A 80 28.34 2.37 -4.16
CA VAL A 80 29.00 3.55 -3.56
C VAL A 80 30.52 3.41 -3.65
N LEU A 81 31.05 2.22 -3.36
CA LEU A 81 32.47 1.92 -3.49
C LEU A 81 32.98 2.13 -4.92
N ALA A 82 32.25 1.63 -5.91
CA ALA A 82 32.56 1.83 -7.33
C ALA A 82 32.59 3.33 -7.70
N GLY A 83 31.68 4.13 -7.13
CA GLY A 83 31.67 5.58 -7.28
C GLY A 83 32.94 6.25 -6.74
N PHE A 84 33.40 5.87 -5.53
CA PHE A 84 34.65 6.38 -4.97
C PHE A 84 35.88 5.98 -5.79
N VAL A 85 35.92 4.74 -6.31
CA VAL A 85 37.00 4.28 -7.20
C VAL A 85 37.03 5.14 -8.47
N LYS A 86 35.87 5.39 -9.09
CA LYS A 86 35.76 6.24 -10.29
C LYS A 86 36.19 7.69 -10.03
N ALA A 87 35.94 8.19 -8.81
CA ALA A 87 36.37 9.52 -8.38
C ALA A 87 37.88 9.61 -8.04
N GLY A 88 38.63 8.50 -8.14
CA GLY A 88 40.07 8.48 -7.83
C GLY A 88 40.41 8.22 -6.37
N HIS A 89 39.40 8.06 -5.50
CA HIS A 89 39.58 7.78 -4.08
C HIS A 89 39.45 6.27 -3.77
N SER A 90 40.11 5.42 -4.55
CA SER A 90 39.99 3.97 -4.44
C SER A 90 40.54 3.46 -3.10
N PRO A 91 39.74 2.81 -2.24
CA PRO A 91 40.27 2.06 -1.11
C PRO A 91 40.55 0.58 -1.49
N LEU A 92 40.33 0.20 -2.76
CA LEU A 92 40.49 -1.16 -3.26
C LEU A 92 41.90 -1.42 -3.82
N PRO A 93 42.32 -2.70 -3.93
CA PRO A 93 43.52 -3.08 -4.66
C PRO A 93 43.52 -2.54 -6.10
N VAL A 94 44.72 -2.20 -6.61
CA VAL A 94 44.93 -1.59 -7.93
C VAL A 94 44.31 -2.43 -9.06
N GLU A 95 44.27 -3.75 -8.92
CA GLU A 95 43.76 -4.70 -9.92
C GLU A 95 42.27 -4.53 -10.27
N LEU A 96 41.45 -4.06 -9.34
CA LEU A 96 40.00 -3.88 -9.56
C LEU A 96 39.64 -2.50 -10.14
N THR A 97 40.57 -1.54 -10.06
CA THR A 97 40.36 -0.16 -10.50
C THR A 97 40.04 -0.05 -12.00
N PRO A 98 40.71 -0.79 -12.91
CA PRO A 98 40.40 -0.77 -14.34
C PRO A 98 38.98 -1.21 -14.68
N LEU A 99 38.39 -2.12 -13.89
CA LEU A 99 37.03 -2.60 -14.13
C LEU A 99 36.00 -1.48 -13.92
N PHE A 100 36.11 -0.76 -12.81
CA PHE A 100 35.20 0.34 -12.48
C PHE A 100 35.40 1.57 -13.37
N ASN A 101 36.65 1.82 -13.81
CA ASN A 101 36.94 2.93 -14.70
C ASN A 101 36.31 2.79 -16.09
N LYS A 102 35.98 1.56 -16.53
CA LYS A 102 35.25 1.31 -17.79
C LYS A 102 33.78 1.69 -17.74
N LEU A 103 33.20 1.86 -16.54
CA LEU A 103 31.79 2.24 -16.43
C LEU A 103 31.60 3.71 -16.79
N PRO A 104 30.56 4.04 -17.59
CA PRO A 104 30.29 5.42 -17.98
C PRO A 104 29.76 6.24 -16.80
N PRO A 105 30.00 7.56 -16.77
CA PRO A 105 29.47 8.45 -15.72
C PRO A 105 27.94 8.37 -15.54
N THR A 106 27.20 8.13 -16.63
CA THR A 106 25.74 7.93 -16.62
C THR A 106 25.31 6.73 -15.76
N PHE A 107 26.12 5.69 -15.67
CA PHE A 107 25.83 4.54 -14.81
C PHE A 107 25.77 4.97 -13.33
N PHE A 108 26.77 5.73 -12.89
CA PHE A 108 26.84 6.22 -11.51
C PHE A 108 25.76 7.26 -11.21
N ALA A 109 25.42 8.12 -12.19
CA ALA A 109 24.29 9.04 -12.06
C ALA A 109 22.97 8.29 -11.88
N GLY A 110 22.70 7.25 -12.69
CA GLY A 110 21.53 6.39 -12.53
C GLY A 110 21.49 5.66 -11.19
N PHE A 111 22.64 5.16 -10.72
CA PHE A 111 22.76 4.57 -9.39
C PHE A 111 22.43 5.57 -8.27
N ALA A 112 22.98 6.78 -8.35
CA ALA A 112 22.74 7.85 -7.38
C ALA A 112 21.25 8.25 -7.34
N GLY A 113 20.60 8.34 -8.49
CA GLY A 113 19.17 8.63 -8.59
C GLY A 113 18.32 7.56 -7.88
N ALA A 114 18.61 6.29 -8.15
CA ALA A 114 17.92 5.15 -7.53
C ALA A 114 18.16 5.09 -6.02
N PHE A 115 19.39 5.36 -5.57
CA PHE A 115 19.72 5.41 -4.16
C PHE A 115 18.98 6.53 -3.43
N LEU A 116 18.96 7.75 -3.98
CA LEU A 116 18.29 8.90 -3.36
C LEU A 116 16.78 8.71 -3.29
N SER A 117 16.14 8.35 -4.41
CA SER A 117 14.69 8.14 -4.49
C SER A 117 14.27 6.97 -3.60
N GLY A 118 15.01 5.86 -3.68
CA GLY A 118 14.73 4.68 -2.86
C GLY A 118 14.94 4.91 -1.36
N SER A 119 15.97 5.65 -0.96
CA SER A 119 16.18 6.03 0.44
C SER A 119 15.06 6.92 0.96
N TRP A 120 14.62 7.89 0.15
CA TRP A 120 13.48 8.74 0.48
C TRP A 120 12.20 7.91 0.68
N GLU A 121 11.93 6.96 -0.22
CA GLU A 121 10.78 6.06 -0.13
C GLU A 121 10.83 5.18 1.13
N LEU A 122 12.00 4.62 1.46
CA LEU A 122 12.20 3.85 2.68
C LEU A 122 11.94 4.68 3.93
N ILE A 123 12.43 5.93 3.99
CA ILE A 123 12.16 6.85 5.11
C ILE A 123 10.67 7.16 5.20
N ARG A 124 10.02 7.46 4.07
CA ARG A 124 8.58 7.78 4.01
C ARG A 124 7.73 6.61 4.52
N ARG A 125 8.03 5.39 4.08
CA ARG A 125 7.35 4.17 4.53
C ARG A 125 7.66 3.81 5.98
N HIS A 126 8.90 4.00 6.41
CA HIS A 126 9.30 3.82 7.81
C HIS A 126 8.47 4.71 8.74
N ARG A 127 8.31 6.00 8.40
CA ARG A 127 7.48 6.96 9.16
C ARG A 127 6.00 6.56 9.22
N ARG A 128 5.53 5.78 8.25
CA ARG A 128 4.16 5.27 8.16
C ARG A 128 4.02 3.85 8.68
N LEU A 129 5.07 3.27 9.27
CA LEU A 129 5.08 1.86 9.70
C LEU A 129 4.71 0.88 8.55
N GLU A 130 5.04 1.23 7.31
CA GLU A 130 4.74 0.46 6.09
C GLU A 130 6.03 -0.16 5.50
N PHE A 131 6.89 -0.69 6.37
CA PHE A 131 8.21 -1.18 5.98
C PHE A 131 8.19 -2.70 5.77
N SER A 132 7.71 -3.14 4.61
CA SER A 132 7.65 -4.58 4.27
C SER A 132 8.96 -5.09 3.64
N PRO A 133 9.23 -6.42 3.69
CA PRO A 133 10.40 -7.00 3.00
C PRO A 133 10.38 -6.76 1.49
N ASP A 134 9.18 -6.73 0.91
CA ASP A 134 8.94 -6.51 -0.51
C ASP A 134 9.39 -5.10 -0.98
N VAL A 135 9.27 -4.08 -0.13
CA VAL A 135 9.85 -2.75 -0.41
C VAL A 135 11.37 -2.82 -0.54
N LEU A 136 12.04 -3.57 0.34
CA LEU A 136 13.50 -3.77 0.26
C LEU A 136 13.88 -4.61 -0.97
N HIS A 137 13.05 -5.59 -1.36
CA HIS A 137 13.26 -6.32 -2.61
C HIS A 137 13.26 -5.38 -3.82
N ARG A 138 12.23 -4.54 -3.92
CA ARG A 138 12.18 -3.51 -4.97
C ARG A 138 13.37 -2.56 -4.94
N MET A 139 13.84 -2.20 -3.75
CA MET A 139 14.98 -1.29 -3.60
C MET A 139 16.24 -1.84 -4.27
N TRP A 140 16.67 -3.06 -3.93
CA TRP A 140 17.90 -3.60 -4.52
C TRP A 140 17.74 -3.91 -6.00
N HIS A 141 16.55 -4.31 -6.46
CA HIS A 141 16.25 -4.43 -7.89
C HIS A 141 16.42 -3.09 -8.61
N SER A 142 15.88 -2.01 -8.04
CA SER A 142 16.02 -0.66 -8.60
C SER A 142 17.48 -0.23 -8.64
N LEU A 143 18.25 -0.47 -7.58
CA LEU A 143 19.69 -0.14 -7.53
C LEU A 143 20.53 -0.89 -8.57
N LEU A 144 20.11 -2.09 -8.99
CA LEU A 144 20.80 -2.85 -10.03
C LEU A 144 20.34 -2.46 -11.45
N ALA A 145 19.03 -2.29 -11.64
CA ALA A 145 18.47 -2.09 -12.96
C ALA A 145 18.56 -0.64 -13.43
N ALA A 146 18.37 0.33 -12.53
CA ALA A 146 18.39 1.74 -12.88
C ALA A 146 19.72 2.22 -13.51
N PRO A 147 20.92 1.85 -13.01
CA PRO A 147 22.18 2.24 -13.65
C PRO A 147 22.31 1.74 -15.10
N LEU A 148 21.79 0.52 -15.36
CA LEU A 148 21.82 -0.11 -16.67
C LEU A 148 20.85 0.60 -17.63
N THR A 149 19.61 0.81 -17.20
CA THR A 149 18.59 1.51 -18.01
C THR A 149 18.99 2.97 -18.23
N ALA A 150 19.53 3.65 -17.22
CA ALA A 150 20.02 5.01 -17.33
C ALA A 150 21.14 5.12 -18.37
N THR A 151 22.08 4.18 -18.40
CA THR A 151 23.17 4.15 -19.39
C THR A 151 22.62 3.96 -20.80
N LEU A 152 21.66 3.04 -21.00
CA LEU A 152 21.05 2.77 -22.30
C LEU A 152 20.23 3.96 -22.81
N LEU A 153 19.38 4.54 -21.96
CA LEU A 153 18.49 5.63 -22.34
C LEU A 153 19.24 6.95 -22.56
N SER A 154 20.29 7.21 -21.78
CA SER A 154 21.07 8.45 -21.89
C SER A 154 21.92 8.51 -23.16
N ALA A 155 22.19 7.37 -23.81
CA ALA A 155 22.91 7.32 -25.08
C ALA A 155 22.21 8.06 -26.24
N ALA A 156 20.90 8.33 -26.11
CA ALA A 156 20.13 9.10 -27.08
C ALA A 156 20.25 10.63 -26.89
N PHE A 157 20.92 11.09 -25.83
CA PHE A 157 21.01 12.50 -25.45
C PHE A 157 22.44 13.03 -25.57
N LYS A 158 22.59 14.35 -25.69
CA LYS A 158 23.90 15.03 -25.65
C LYS A 158 24.53 14.89 -24.26
N GLU A 159 25.86 14.89 -24.18
CA GLU A 159 26.62 14.69 -22.94
C GLU A 159 26.18 15.61 -21.79
N ASP A 160 25.92 16.89 -22.08
CA ASP A 160 25.49 17.90 -21.09
C ASP A 160 24.19 17.53 -20.37
N VAL A 161 23.29 16.82 -21.05
CA VAL A 161 21.95 16.46 -20.54
C VAL A 161 21.90 14.98 -20.14
N ALA A 162 22.78 14.15 -20.69
CA ALA A 162 22.84 12.71 -20.45
C ALA A 162 22.99 12.36 -18.97
N LEU A 163 23.81 13.11 -18.21
CA LEU A 163 23.96 12.89 -16.77
C LEU A 163 22.69 13.19 -15.98
N LEU A 164 21.99 14.29 -16.32
CA LEU A 164 20.74 14.67 -15.66
C LEU A 164 19.62 13.69 -16.00
N VAL A 165 19.54 13.24 -17.25
CA VAL A 165 18.59 12.20 -17.68
C VAL A 165 18.89 10.89 -16.96
N ALA A 166 20.15 10.49 -16.88
CA ALA A 166 20.55 9.27 -16.18
C ALA A 166 20.13 9.31 -14.70
N LEU A 167 20.38 10.43 -14.01
CA LEU A 167 19.95 10.65 -12.64
C LEU A 167 18.42 10.58 -12.51
N GLY A 168 17.69 11.22 -13.42
CA GLY A 168 16.23 11.22 -13.46
C GLY A 168 15.66 9.81 -13.65
N VAL A 169 16.19 9.05 -14.62
CA VAL A 169 15.85 7.64 -14.83
C VAL A 169 16.12 6.83 -13.57
N GLY A 170 17.22 7.10 -12.87
CA GLY A 170 17.48 6.49 -11.57
C GLY A 170 16.44 6.81 -10.51
N ALA A 171 15.99 8.06 -10.44
CA ALA A 171 15.03 8.52 -9.45
C ALA A 171 13.59 8.04 -9.70
N THR A 172 13.28 7.62 -10.92
CA THR A 172 11.95 7.12 -11.30
C THR A 172 11.62 5.79 -10.61
N PRO A 173 10.44 5.63 -9.98
CA PRO A 173 9.96 4.37 -9.45
C PRO A 173 10.09 3.20 -10.44
N TRP A 174 10.48 2.03 -9.92
CA TRP A 174 10.72 0.83 -10.74
C TRP A 174 9.53 0.42 -11.64
N ARG A 175 8.29 0.59 -11.18
CA ARG A 175 7.09 0.27 -11.98
C ARG A 175 6.99 1.16 -13.21
N GLU A 176 7.15 2.46 -13.02
CA GLU A 176 7.14 3.46 -14.10
C GLU A 176 8.31 3.24 -15.05
N LEU A 177 9.48 2.80 -14.55
CA LEU A 177 10.60 2.38 -15.39
C LEU A 177 10.27 1.15 -16.26
N ILE A 178 9.64 0.12 -15.70
CA ILE A 178 9.20 -1.06 -16.47
C ILE A 178 8.18 -0.64 -17.53
N ASP A 179 7.22 0.22 -17.17
CA ASP A 179 6.19 0.70 -18.09
C ASP A 179 6.84 1.47 -19.25
N LEU A 180 7.76 2.40 -18.96
CA LEU A 180 8.50 3.16 -19.97
C LEU A 180 9.34 2.25 -20.88
N VAL A 181 10.05 1.28 -20.30
CA VAL A 181 10.85 0.30 -21.08
C VAL A 181 9.94 -0.57 -21.94
N SER A 182 8.81 -1.01 -21.40
CA SER A 182 7.84 -1.85 -22.10
C SER A 182 7.17 -1.10 -23.25
N GLU A 183 6.77 0.14 -23.04
CA GLU A 183 6.23 1.03 -24.08
C GLU A 183 7.24 1.24 -25.21
N ARG A 184 8.50 1.53 -24.86
CA ARG A 184 9.56 1.71 -25.85
C ARG A 184 9.85 0.41 -26.61
N ALA A 185 9.92 -0.72 -25.91
CA ALA A 185 10.13 -2.03 -26.51
C ALA A 185 9.00 -2.39 -27.49
N ARG A 186 7.74 -2.16 -27.12
CA ARG A 186 6.58 -2.38 -28.02
C ARG A 186 6.63 -1.49 -29.24
N GLY A 187 6.98 -0.21 -29.08
CA GLY A 187 7.15 0.72 -30.20
C GLY A 187 8.22 0.26 -31.19
N VAL A 188 9.31 -0.33 -30.70
CA VAL A 188 10.37 -0.91 -31.54
C VAL A 188 9.92 -2.23 -32.18
N LEU A 189 9.22 -3.09 -31.44
CA LEU A 189 8.79 -4.41 -31.87
C LEU A 189 7.47 -4.40 -32.69
N LYS A 190 6.83 -3.24 -32.87
CA LYS A 190 5.55 -3.07 -33.56
C LYS A 190 4.45 -4.03 -33.07
N LEU A 191 4.45 -4.34 -31.77
CA LEU A 191 3.42 -5.18 -31.16
C LEU A 191 2.12 -4.36 -31.06
N THR A 192 1.11 -4.69 -31.86
CA THR A 192 -0.19 -4.00 -31.87
C THR A 192 -0.91 -4.18 -30.53
N ASP A 193 -1.45 -3.08 -30.01
CA ASP A 193 -2.01 -2.97 -28.67
C ASP A 193 -3.25 -3.85 -28.44
N SER A 194 -3.10 -4.89 -27.63
CA SER A 194 -4.20 -5.53 -26.90
C SER A 194 -3.94 -5.40 -25.40
N ARG A 195 -3.79 -4.18 -24.89
CA ARG A 195 -3.98 -3.98 -23.44
C ARG A 195 -5.49 -4.04 -23.23
N ALA A 196 -5.99 -5.17 -22.73
CA ALA A 196 -7.29 -5.17 -22.06
C ALA A 196 -7.22 -4.01 -21.06
N GLN A 197 -8.12 -3.02 -21.19
CA GLN A 197 -8.22 -1.94 -20.23
C GLN A 197 -8.37 -2.60 -18.86
N GLU A 198 -7.32 -2.55 -18.03
CA GLU A 198 -7.49 -2.85 -16.62
C GLU A 198 -8.57 -1.88 -16.14
N GLU A 199 -9.74 -2.43 -15.78
CA GLU A 199 -10.83 -1.62 -15.24
C GLU A 199 -10.27 -0.78 -14.10
N ALA A 200 -10.48 0.54 -14.20
CA ALA A 200 -9.97 1.46 -13.19
C ALA A 200 -10.51 1.03 -11.81
N PRO A 201 -9.73 1.16 -10.72
CA PRO A 201 -10.17 0.73 -9.41
C PRO A 201 -11.49 1.40 -9.04
N THR A 202 -12.53 0.60 -8.81
CA THR A 202 -13.88 1.09 -8.48
C THR A 202 -13.92 1.76 -7.10
N LEU A 203 -12.88 1.59 -6.28
CA LEU A 203 -12.76 2.12 -4.91
C LEU A 203 -13.02 3.63 -4.77
N HIS A 204 -12.87 4.42 -5.83
CA HIS A 204 -13.06 5.87 -5.80
C HIS A 204 -14.52 6.31 -5.54
N HIS A 205 -15.51 5.43 -5.69
CA HIS A 205 -16.91 5.71 -5.34
C HIS A 205 -17.17 5.73 -3.82
N LEU A 206 -16.23 5.23 -3.00
CA LEU A 206 -16.38 5.21 -1.55
C LEU A 206 -16.03 6.56 -0.92
N GLN A 207 -16.87 7.04 -0.01
CA GLN A 207 -16.68 8.34 0.62
C GLN A 207 -15.46 8.31 1.56
N GLY A 208 -14.57 9.29 1.36
CA GLY A 208 -13.33 9.38 2.12
C GLY A 208 -12.21 8.49 1.57
N MET A 209 -12.41 7.84 0.42
CA MET A 209 -11.35 7.20 -0.32
C MET A 209 -10.44 8.27 -0.94
N THR A 210 -9.13 8.16 -0.69
CA THR A 210 -8.12 9.06 -1.27
C THR A 210 -7.26 8.28 -2.24
N ARG A 211 -6.59 8.96 -3.18
CA ARG A 211 -5.63 8.31 -4.10
C ARG A 211 -4.57 7.49 -3.36
N GLU A 212 -4.14 8.00 -2.21
CA GLU A 212 -3.19 7.30 -1.35
C GLU A 212 -3.75 6.01 -0.76
N LEU A 213 -4.99 6.03 -0.26
CA LEU A 213 -5.65 4.81 0.23
C LEU A 213 -5.86 3.78 -0.87
N ILE A 214 -6.28 4.23 -2.07
CA ILE A 214 -6.42 3.34 -3.24
C ILE A 214 -5.08 2.66 -3.54
N HIS A 215 -3.98 3.42 -3.52
CA HIS A 215 -2.66 2.85 -3.73
C HIS A 215 -2.29 1.83 -2.67
N ARG A 216 -2.56 2.12 -1.38
CA ARG A 216 -2.30 1.18 -0.28
C ARG A 216 -3.14 -0.09 -0.39
N PHE A 217 -4.42 0.03 -0.72
CA PHE A 217 -5.28 -1.14 -0.94
C PHE A 217 -4.81 -1.95 -2.15
N LYS A 218 -4.39 -1.29 -3.23
CA LYS A 218 -3.80 -1.97 -4.40
C LYS A 218 -2.51 -2.72 -4.06
N GLU A 219 -1.69 -2.20 -3.15
CA GLU A 219 -0.49 -2.90 -2.65
C GLU A 219 -0.83 -4.17 -1.86
N GLU A 220 -1.99 -4.20 -1.21
CA GLU A 220 -2.52 -5.38 -0.50
C GLU A 220 -3.53 -6.16 -1.38
N GLU A 221 -3.40 -6.04 -2.71
CA GLU A 221 -4.18 -6.75 -3.74
C GLU A 221 -5.70 -6.47 -3.74
N ILE A 222 -6.14 -5.42 -3.03
CA ILE A 222 -7.52 -4.93 -3.07
C ILE A 222 -7.68 -3.95 -4.23
N THR A 223 -8.25 -4.45 -5.32
CA THR A 223 -8.43 -3.71 -6.56
C THR A 223 -9.88 -3.30 -6.83
N SER A 224 -10.86 -3.89 -6.15
CA SER A 224 -12.30 -3.63 -6.35
C SER A 224 -13.04 -3.36 -5.04
N ILE A 225 -14.20 -2.71 -5.15
CA ILE A 225 -15.13 -2.51 -4.02
C ILE A 225 -15.56 -3.84 -3.42
N GLU A 226 -15.84 -4.85 -4.26
CA GLU A 226 -16.25 -6.17 -3.79
C GLU A 226 -15.15 -6.85 -2.97
N HIS A 227 -13.90 -6.78 -3.44
CA HIS A 227 -12.77 -7.32 -2.68
C HIS A 227 -12.63 -6.61 -1.33
N LEU A 228 -12.82 -5.28 -1.27
CA LEU A 228 -12.79 -4.54 -0.01
C LEU A 228 -13.96 -4.89 0.91
N ALA A 229 -15.17 -5.07 0.38
CA ALA A 229 -16.38 -5.37 1.14
C ALA A 229 -16.24 -6.69 1.93
N TYR A 230 -15.65 -7.71 1.31
CA TYR A 230 -15.48 -9.04 1.89
C TYR A 230 -14.08 -9.30 2.45
N ALA A 231 -13.21 -8.29 2.46
CA ALA A 231 -11.90 -8.43 3.07
C ALA A 231 -12.01 -8.59 4.59
N ASN A 232 -11.10 -9.37 5.16
CA ASN A 232 -10.98 -9.48 6.60
C ASN A 232 -10.39 -8.16 7.16
N PRO A 233 -11.16 -7.40 7.98
CA PRO A 233 -10.70 -6.12 8.50
C PRO A 233 -9.48 -6.25 9.40
N ILE A 234 -9.30 -7.39 10.09
CA ILE A 234 -8.11 -7.63 10.93
C ILE A 234 -6.88 -7.77 10.03
N ASN A 235 -6.98 -8.53 8.94
CA ASN A 235 -5.91 -8.64 7.96
C ASN A 235 -5.54 -7.25 7.44
N LEU A 236 -6.54 -6.49 7.01
CA LEU A 236 -6.32 -5.16 6.45
C LEU A 236 -5.77 -4.15 7.44
N LEU A 237 -6.17 -4.20 8.71
CA LEU A 237 -5.64 -3.33 9.75
C LEU A 237 -4.13 -3.56 9.91
N LEU A 238 -3.73 -4.84 10.02
CA LEU A 238 -2.32 -5.22 10.13
C LEU A 238 -1.52 -4.88 8.88
N MET A 239 -2.21 -4.83 7.74
CA MET A 239 -1.58 -4.75 6.44
C MET A 239 -1.40 -3.33 5.92
N SER A 240 -2.45 -2.51 5.97
CA SER A 240 -2.54 -1.21 5.31
C SER A 240 -2.18 -0.01 6.20
N ASN A 241 -1.98 -0.25 7.50
CA ASN A 241 -1.82 0.77 8.53
C ASN A 241 -2.88 1.90 8.44
N VAL A 242 -4.11 1.54 8.05
CA VAL A 242 -5.26 2.45 8.04
C VAL A 242 -5.86 2.47 9.44
N ASN A 243 -6.24 3.65 9.92
CA ASN A 243 -6.93 3.78 11.20
C ASN A 243 -8.15 2.83 11.24
N TRP A 244 -8.26 2.06 12.32
CA TRP A 244 -9.28 1.01 12.47
C TRP A 244 -10.71 1.48 12.18
N PHE A 245 -11.12 2.63 12.74
CA PHE A 245 -12.46 3.16 12.53
C PHE A 245 -12.70 3.54 11.07
N ARG A 246 -11.70 4.13 10.42
CA ARG A 246 -11.77 4.48 9.00
C ARG A 246 -11.82 3.22 8.13
N LEU A 247 -11.06 2.18 8.48
CA LEU A 247 -11.07 0.92 7.76
C LEU A 247 -12.45 0.24 7.83
N LEU A 248 -13.02 0.10 9.04
CA LEU A 248 -14.34 -0.48 9.23
C LEU A 248 -15.43 0.31 8.48
N ASP A 249 -15.36 1.64 8.53
CA ASP A 249 -16.27 2.52 7.79
C ASP A 249 -16.17 2.33 6.27
N LEU A 250 -14.97 2.18 5.72
CA LEU A 250 -14.77 1.91 4.29
C LEU A 250 -15.30 0.54 3.87
N ILE A 251 -15.09 -0.51 4.68
CA ILE A 251 -15.62 -1.86 4.42
C ILE A 251 -17.15 -1.83 4.50
N ASN A 252 -17.71 -1.14 5.51
CA ASN A 252 -19.16 -0.97 5.68
C ASN A 252 -19.81 -0.24 4.47
N GLN A 253 -19.17 0.79 3.95
CA GLN A 253 -19.60 1.48 2.72
C GLN A 253 -19.47 0.57 1.49
N ALA A 254 -18.36 -0.16 1.37
CA ALA A 254 -18.12 -1.08 0.27
C ALA A 254 -19.19 -2.17 0.19
N LEU A 255 -19.59 -2.74 1.34
CA LEU A 255 -20.69 -3.70 1.41
C LEU A 255 -22.00 -3.12 0.88
N LEU A 256 -22.41 -1.93 1.33
CA LEU A 256 -23.64 -1.31 0.82
C LEU A 256 -23.56 -1.06 -0.70
N HIS A 257 -22.39 -0.66 -1.19
CA HIS A 257 -22.16 -0.45 -2.61
C HIS A 257 -22.24 -1.76 -3.42
N CYS A 258 -21.89 -2.92 -2.87
CA CYS A 258 -22.10 -4.20 -3.56
C CYS A 258 -23.58 -4.48 -3.88
N TYR A 259 -24.52 -3.98 -3.07
CA TYR A 259 -25.96 -4.17 -3.31
C TYR A 259 -26.60 -3.05 -4.14
N LEU A 260 -26.16 -1.81 -3.96
CA LEU A 260 -26.80 -0.63 -4.55
C LEU A 260 -26.01 0.02 -5.70
N GLY A 261 -24.75 -0.38 -5.90
CA GLY A 261 -23.82 0.30 -6.79
C GLY A 261 -23.70 1.78 -6.44
N GLU A 262 -23.56 2.62 -7.47
CA GLU A 262 -23.45 4.07 -7.34
C GLU A 262 -24.68 4.73 -6.67
N LYS A 263 -25.84 4.05 -6.65
CA LYS A 263 -27.05 4.60 -6.00
C LYS A 263 -26.88 4.76 -4.50
N CYS A 264 -25.88 4.14 -3.87
CA CYS A 264 -25.60 4.32 -2.44
C CYS A 264 -25.33 5.79 -2.07
N GLU A 265 -24.81 6.61 -3.01
CA GLU A 265 -24.55 8.03 -2.74
C GLU A 265 -25.83 8.82 -2.45
N SER A 266 -26.94 8.43 -3.07
CA SER A 266 -28.26 9.05 -2.86
C SER A 266 -28.83 8.80 -1.47
N LEU A 267 -28.25 7.88 -0.70
CA LEU A 267 -28.70 7.54 0.65
C LEU A 267 -28.07 8.42 1.74
N ARG A 268 -27.01 9.17 1.41
CA ARG A 268 -26.30 10.04 2.37
C ARG A 268 -27.19 11.10 3.03
N PRO A 269 -28.13 11.78 2.33
CA PRO A 269 -29.04 12.73 2.96
C PRO A 269 -29.96 12.12 4.04
N PHE A 270 -30.19 10.80 3.98
CA PHE A 270 -30.97 10.07 4.99
C PHE A 270 -30.12 9.59 6.17
N GLY A 271 -28.83 9.94 6.21
CA GLY A 271 -27.89 9.48 7.24
C GLY A 271 -27.43 8.02 7.06
N ILE A 272 -27.72 7.39 5.91
CA ILE A 272 -27.29 6.03 5.61
C ILE A 272 -25.98 6.11 4.84
N ARG A 273 -24.87 5.84 5.54
CA ARG A 273 -23.53 5.88 4.94
C ARG A 273 -23.05 4.51 4.49
N GLY A 274 -23.29 3.46 5.28
CA GLY A 274 -22.97 2.09 4.93
C GLY A 274 -24.07 1.10 5.35
N ALA A 275 -23.74 -0.19 5.27
CA ALA A 275 -24.68 -1.27 5.55
C ALA A 275 -25.17 -1.26 7.01
N ILE A 276 -24.32 -0.92 7.99
CA ILE A 276 -24.69 -0.85 9.40
C ILE A 276 -25.84 0.13 9.62
N GLU A 277 -25.74 1.36 9.12
CA GLU A 277 -26.80 2.38 9.27
C GLU A 277 -28.10 1.93 8.60
N ALA A 278 -28.01 1.26 7.45
CA ALA A 278 -29.17 0.68 6.77
C ALA A 278 -29.88 -0.39 7.64
N THR A 279 -29.10 -1.31 8.23
CA THR A 279 -29.66 -2.35 9.12
C THR A 279 -30.21 -1.79 10.43
N GLU A 280 -29.62 -0.71 10.96
CA GLU A 280 -30.11 -0.02 12.15
C GLU A 280 -31.45 0.66 11.88
N LEU A 281 -31.62 1.31 10.73
CA LEU A 281 -32.91 1.86 10.29
C LEU A 281 -33.97 0.75 10.19
N TRP A 282 -33.62 -0.41 9.62
CA TRP A 282 -34.51 -1.55 9.53
C TRP A 282 -34.87 -2.16 10.90
N THR A 283 -33.91 -2.22 11.81
CA THR A 283 -34.13 -2.67 13.19
C THR A 283 -35.13 -1.75 13.88
N ARG A 284 -35.04 -0.43 13.71
CA ARG A 284 -36.05 0.52 14.24
C ARG A 284 -37.43 0.33 13.62
N ALA A 285 -37.47 0.09 12.31
CA ALA A 285 -38.72 -0.16 11.58
C ALA A 285 -39.46 -1.43 12.03
N THR A 286 -38.74 -2.46 12.47
CA THR A 286 -39.31 -3.78 12.80
C THR A 286 -39.42 -4.04 14.30
N GLN A 287 -38.46 -3.57 15.09
CA GLN A 287 -38.30 -3.88 16.51
C GLN A 287 -38.42 -2.67 17.43
N GLY A 288 -38.38 -1.44 16.89
CA GLY A 288 -38.50 -0.21 17.68
C GLY A 288 -39.86 -0.01 18.35
N THR A 289 -40.01 1.08 19.09
CA THR A 289 -41.30 1.54 19.61
C THR A 289 -42.26 1.90 18.47
N GLN A 290 -43.57 1.99 18.74
CA GLN A 290 -44.55 2.33 17.69
C GLN A 290 -44.21 3.64 16.97
N GLU A 291 -43.75 4.66 17.71
CA GLU A 291 -43.34 5.94 17.14
C GLU A 291 -42.09 5.81 16.26
N GLU A 292 -41.08 5.06 16.70
CA GLU A 292 -39.87 4.80 15.92
C GLU A 292 -40.16 4.00 14.66
N ARG A 293 -41.07 3.02 14.72
CA ARG A 293 -41.46 2.22 13.56
C ARG A 293 -42.11 3.08 12.48
N VAL A 294 -43.02 3.98 12.86
CA VAL A 294 -43.67 4.90 11.93
C VAL A 294 -42.64 5.80 11.26
N LYS A 295 -41.78 6.47 12.04
CA LYS A 295 -40.72 7.35 11.50
C LYS A 295 -39.72 6.59 10.61
N ALA A 296 -39.29 5.40 11.02
CA ALA A 296 -38.35 4.60 10.24
C ALA A 296 -38.98 4.13 8.91
N MET A 297 -40.26 3.75 8.91
CA MET A 297 -40.97 3.40 7.68
C MET A 297 -41.20 4.59 6.75
N GLU A 298 -41.44 5.79 7.29
CA GLU A 298 -41.49 7.01 6.48
C GLU A 298 -40.15 7.25 5.77
N VAL A 299 -39.02 7.15 6.49
CA VAL A 299 -37.68 7.27 5.90
C VAL A 299 -37.45 6.19 4.85
N LEU A 300 -37.82 4.93 5.11
CA LEU A 300 -37.68 3.83 4.13
C LEU A 300 -38.51 4.05 2.87
N ASN A 301 -39.69 4.65 2.98
CA ASN A 301 -40.52 5.00 1.83
C ASN A 301 -39.88 6.12 0.98
N GLU A 302 -39.27 7.14 1.61
CA GLU A 302 -38.52 8.17 0.90
C GLU A 302 -37.24 7.63 0.25
N VAL A 303 -36.55 6.70 0.92
CA VAL A 303 -35.42 5.94 0.35
C VAL A 303 -35.86 5.14 -0.88
N ALA A 304 -37.01 4.45 -0.81
CA ALA A 304 -37.57 3.69 -1.92
C ALA A 304 -37.85 4.58 -3.13
N LYS A 305 -38.49 5.73 -2.91
CA LYS A 305 -38.73 6.75 -3.95
C LYS A 305 -37.41 7.25 -4.55
N THR A 306 -36.43 7.58 -3.72
CA THR A 306 -35.13 8.11 -4.16
C THR A 306 -34.35 7.12 -5.02
N LEU A 307 -34.41 5.82 -4.68
CA LEU A 307 -33.74 4.76 -5.43
C LEU A 307 -34.49 4.30 -6.69
N GLY A 308 -35.75 4.73 -6.84
CA GLY A 308 -36.67 4.27 -7.88
C GLY A 308 -37.04 2.79 -7.73
N LEU A 309 -37.16 2.31 -6.50
CA LEU A 309 -37.46 0.92 -6.17
C LEU A 309 -38.80 0.80 -5.43
N PRO A 310 -39.58 -0.28 -5.63
CA PRO A 310 -40.81 -0.49 -4.87
C PRO A 310 -40.48 -0.76 -3.40
N ALA A 311 -41.33 -0.30 -2.48
CA ALA A 311 -41.11 -0.45 -1.03
C ALA A 311 -40.80 -1.89 -0.59
N PRO A 312 -41.48 -2.95 -1.11
CA PRO A 312 -41.10 -4.33 -0.81
C PRO A 312 -39.68 -4.72 -1.20
N ALA A 313 -39.12 -4.14 -2.27
CA ALA A 313 -37.74 -4.41 -2.67
C ALA A 313 -36.73 -3.80 -1.69
N ILE A 314 -37.02 -2.61 -1.16
CA ILE A 314 -36.19 -2.01 -0.09
C ILE A 314 -36.28 -2.84 1.19
N GLN A 315 -37.47 -3.27 1.59
CA GLN A 315 -37.63 -4.15 2.75
C GLN A 315 -36.83 -5.44 2.59
N ASN A 316 -36.90 -6.07 1.41
CA ASN A 316 -36.10 -7.27 1.11
C ASN A 316 -34.60 -6.99 1.18
N LEU A 317 -34.12 -5.89 0.58
CA LEU A 317 -32.72 -5.48 0.67
C LEU A 317 -32.27 -5.30 2.12
N MET A 318 -33.09 -4.64 2.95
CA MET A 318 -32.75 -4.40 4.36
C MET A 318 -32.69 -5.71 5.16
N THR A 319 -33.60 -6.66 4.89
CA THR A 319 -33.55 -8.00 5.48
C THR A 319 -32.26 -8.73 5.07
N VAL A 320 -31.92 -8.71 3.77
CA VAL A 320 -30.68 -9.34 3.27
C VAL A 320 -29.44 -8.73 3.92
N LEU A 321 -29.37 -7.40 4.01
CA LEU A 321 -28.25 -6.70 4.69
C LEU A 321 -28.18 -7.03 6.18
N GLN A 322 -29.31 -7.25 6.85
CA GLN A 322 -29.36 -7.61 8.26
C GLN A 322 -28.83 -9.04 8.50
N GLU A 323 -29.05 -9.94 7.55
CA GLU A 323 -28.61 -11.33 7.59
C GLU A 323 -27.19 -11.53 7.03
N GLU A 324 -26.63 -10.54 6.33
CA GLU A 324 -25.29 -10.59 5.74
C GLU A 324 -24.20 -10.84 6.82
N PRO A 325 -23.48 -11.98 6.77
CA PRO A 325 -22.49 -12.34 7.78
C PRO A 325 -21.45 -11.26 8.03
N GLN A 326 -20.99 -10.57 6.98
CA GLN A 326 -20.01 -9.50 7.13
C GLN A 326 -20.59 -8.29 7.87
N VAL A 327 -21.87 -7.93 7.66
CA VAL A 327 -22.52 -6.84 8.40
C VAL A 327 -22.69 -7.21 9.87
N VAL A 328 -23.12 -8.44 10.15
CA VAL A 328 -23.22 -8.97 11.53
C VAL A 328 -21.87 -8.90 12.23
N PHE A 329 -20.81 -9.33 11.54
CA PHE A 329 -19.44 -9.27 12.04
C PHE A 329 -18.99 -7.84 12.34
N LEU A 330 -19.17 -6.89 11.40
CA LEU A 330 -18.80 -5.49 11.59
C LEU A 330 -19.60 -4.81 12.72
N ARG A 331 -20.90 -5.14 12.89
CA ARG A 331 -21.71 -4.66 14.02
C ARG A 331 -21.16 -5.15 15.36
N GLY A 332 -20.75 -6.42 15.42
CA GLY A 332 -20.10 -7.00 16.59
C GLY A 332 -18.84 -6.21 16.99
N LEU A 333 -18.01 -5.87 16.01
CA LEU A 333 -16.80 -5.07 16.24
C LEU A 333 -17.11 -3.62 16.67
N GLY A 334 -18.10 -2.98 16.05
CA GLY A 334 -18.47 -1.59 16.34
C GLY A 334 -19.12 -1.39 17.71
N GLY A 335 -19.93 -2.36 18.17
CA GLY A 335 -20.58 -2.32 19.48
C GLY A 335 -19.58 -2.28 20.64
N CYS A 336 -18.45 -2.99 20.50
CA CYS A 336 -17.41 -3.03 21.53
C CYS A 336 -16.58 -1.75 21.67
N LEU A 337 -16.61 -0.84 20.68
CA LEU A 337 -15.78 0.38 20.70
C LEU A 337 -16.54 1.61 21.22
N ARG A 338 -17.86 1.52 21.36
CA ARG A 338 -18.70 2.60 21.91
C ARG A 338 -18.92 2.49 23.42
N GLY A 339 -18.54 1.38 24.05
CA GLY A 339 -18.54 1.17 25.50
C GLY A 339 -17.14 1.32 26.05
#